data_AF-A0A814WYP9-F1
#
_entry.id   AF-A0A814WYP9-F1
#
_cell.length_a   1.000
_cell.length_b   1.000
_cell.length_c   1.000
_cell.angle_alpha   90.00
_cell.angle_beta   90.00
_cell.angle_gamma   90.00
#
_symmetry.space_group_name_H-M   'P 1'
#
loop_
_entity.id
_entity.type
_entity.pdbx_description
1 polymer ?
#
loop_
_entity_poly.entity_id
_entity_poly.type
_entity_poly.pdbx_seq_one_letter_code
_entity_poly.pdbx_strand_id
1 'polypeptide(L)'
;MSIISALPSLSYRLNPFLSDINFKKSCETVLKKSKSINKRVLSNILANDNPEKPFINDDKHIYIWYLAIGSMINPISLYLRDLTPVISYPAKCPNYRLVFRDCGMADIQFCEDEEFHGVVHLLPIKQMFYLDQLEHMYKRITVDINDYQECSHHVYVYKMNLIGQEERPINIPSERYLDLIVKGCEHFGVNSVYINRLKYEQPVIPRKLPTTYETINNIPDDIYYTDEDLLKHNGKDPIFSLWISVNGKILEYTGLPSNDHPDYENQKQFYEFVLSHFAGREVTHAISKAWYEPMYKLPLDDDDLCDEHRALAEDMCVSWGLDNSRKNNESYWRPVGRLCQTLKRSRL
;
A
#
# COMPACT_ATOMS: atom_id res chain seq x y z
N MET A 1 -16.72 -6.09 -37.40
CA MET A 1 -17.14 -4.76 -36.91
C MET A 1 -17.07 -4.80 -35.39
N SER A 2 -15.98 -4.26 -34.83
CA SER A 2 -15.77 -4.23 -33.38
C SER A 2 -16.63 -3.13 -32.78
N ILE A 3 -17.47 -3.49 -31.81
CA ILE A 3 -18.23 -2.53 -31.00
C ILE A 3 -17.21 -1.92 -30.03
N ILE A 4 -16.60 -0.81 -30.44
CA ILE A 4 -15.89 0.09 -29.52
C ILE A 4 -17.00 0.78 -28.73
N SER A 5 -17.34 0.21 -27.57
CA SER A 5 -18.17 0.90 -26.59
C SER A 5 -17.49 2.22 -26.24
N ALA A 6 -18.25 3.32 -26.31
CA ALA A 6 -17.77 4.63 -25.95
C ALA A 6 -17.17 4.56 -24.53
N LEU A 7 -15.87 4.85 -24.40
CA LEU A 7 -15.21 4.94 -23.11
C LEU A 7 -15.97 5.98 -22.27
N PRO A 8 -16.42 5.63 -21.04
CA PRO A 8 -17.10 6.59 -20.17
C PRO A 8 -16.23 7.83 -19.99
N SER A 9 -16.85 9.01 -20.05
CA SER A 9 -16.13 10.29 -19.93
C SER A 9 -15.26 10.29 -18.68
N LEU A 10 -13.97 10.63 -18.83
CA LEU A 10 -12.95 10.72 -17.78
C LEU A 10 -13.25 11.74 -16.65
N SER A 11 -14.46 12.29 -16.58
CA SER A 11 -14.90 13.35 -15.67
C SER A 11 -15.25 12.90 -14.24
N TYR A 12 -14.99 11.64 -13.88
CA TYR A 12 -15.37 11.08 -12.57
C TYR A 12 -14.26 11.04 -11.53
N ARG A 13 -13.11 11.70 -11.78
CA ARG A 13 -12.06 11.79 -10.75
C ARG A 13 -12.54 12.71 -9.62
N LEU A 14 -12.71 12.16 -8.43
CA LEU A 14 -13.19 12.85 -7.24
C LEU A 14 -12.24 13.99 -6.87
N ASN A 15 -12.83 15.16 -6.68
CA ASN A 15 -12.27 16.44 -6.19
C ASN A 15 -10.73 16.48 -6.02
N PRO A 16 -9.96 16.70 -7.11
CA PRO A 16 -8.51 16.75 -7.04
C PRO A 16 -8.00 17.83 -6.09
N PHE A 17 -8.76 18.92 -5.92
CA PHE A 17 -8.39 20.04 -5.06
C PHE A 17 -8.30 19.65 -3.58
N LEU A 18 -9.27 18.88 -3.05
CA LEU A 18 -9.21 18.43 -1.65
C LEU A 18 -8.02 17.50 -1.42
N SER A 19 -7.81 16.56 -2.35
CA SER A 19 -6.68 15.65 -2.36
C SER A 19 -5.33 16.40 -2.36
N ASP A 20 -5.20 17.45 -3.18
CA ASP A 20 -3.98 18.27 -3.28
C ASP A 20 -3.70 19.05 -1.98
N ILE A 21 -4.74 19.66 -1.39
CA ILE A 21 -4.61 20.40 -0.13
C ILE A 21 -4.11 19.49 0.99
N ASN A 22 -4.76 18.34 1.15
CA ASN A 22 -4.41 17.41 2.21
C ASN A 22 -3.03 16.79 1.97
N PHE A 23 -2.70 16.42 0.73
CA PHE A 23 -1.35 15.96 0.40
C PHE A 23 -0.27 16.98 0.75
N LYS A 24 -0.47 18.27 0.42
CA LYS A 24 0.47 19.34 0.78
C LYS A 24 0.65 19.45 2.29
N LYS A 25 -0.46 19.46 3.06
CA LYS A 25 -0.41 19.47 4.54
C LYS A 25 0.30 18.25 5.11
N SER A 26 0.06 17.07 4.55
CA SER A 26 0.74 15.83 4.92
C SER A 26 2.25 15.94 4.66
N CYS A 27 2.66 16.46 3.51
CA CYS A 27 4.08 16.69 3.19
C CYS A 27 4.74 17.64 4.19
N GLU A 28 4.12 18.77 4.51
CA GLU A 28 4.63 19.71 5.51
C GLU A 28 4.75 19.07 6.90
N THR A 29 3.80 18.21 7.27
CA THR A 29 3.81 17.49 8.55
C THR A 29 4.93 16.45 8.61
N VAL A 30 5.07 15.64 7.56
CA VAL A 30 6.14 14.64 7.45
C VAL A 30 7.51 15.31 7.42
N LEU A 31 7.70 16.37 6.64
CA LEU A 31 8.97 17.10 6.60
C LEU A 31 9.40 17.65 7.97
N LYS A 32 8.45 18.08 8.81
CA LYS A 32 8.74 18.53 10.19
C LYS A 32 9.15 17.38 11.13
N LYS A 33 8.61 16.18 10.92
CA LYS A 33 8.92 14.99 11.73
C LYS A 33 10.17 14.23 11.23
N SER A 34 10.48 14.33 9.95
CA SER A 34 11.61 13.65 9.32
C SER A 34 12.93 14.35 9.63
N LYS A 35 13.93 13.58 10.06
CA LYS A 35 15.29 14.10 10.27
C LYS A 35 15.99 14.19 8.94
N SER A 36 16.36 15.39 8.51
CA SER A 36 17.21 15.57 7.33
C SER A 36 18.59 14.94 7.59
N ILE A 37 19.06 14.12 6.65
CA ILE A 37 20.45 13.65 6.69
C ILE A 37 21.39 14.85 6.56
N ASN A 38 22.49 14.84 7.31
CA ASN A 38 23.51 15.86 7.19
C ASN A 38 24.15 15.81 5.79
N LYS A 39 24.27 16.96 5.12
CA LYS A 39 24.84 17.06 3.76
C LYS A 39 26.22 16.41 3.63
N ARG A 40 27.10 16.55 4.63
CA ARG A 40 28.43 15.91 4.64
C ARG A 40 28.32 14.39 4.69
N VAL A 41 27.39 13.86 5.48
CA VAL A 41 27.14 12.40 5.55
C VAL A 41 26.62 11.90 4.20
N LEU A 42 25.65 12.59 3.61
CA LEU A 42 25.13 12.26 2.28
C LEU A 42 26.23 12.27 1.21
N SER A 43 27.06 13.33 1.17
CA SER A 43 28.19 13.40 0.23
C SER A 43 29.20 12.25 0.43
N ASN A 44 29.47 11.85 1.67
CA ASN A 44 30.34 10.72 1.95
C ASN A 44 29.74 9.38 1.48
N ILE A 45 28.42 9.18 1.63
CA ILE A 45 27.74 8.00 1.11
C ILE A 45 27.87 7.97 -0.41
N LEU A 46 27.49 9.06 -1.08
CA LEU A 46 27.48 9.14 -2.55
C LEU A 46 28.89 9.09 -3.17
N ALA A 47 29.95 9.44 -2.43
CA ALA A 47 31.32 9.28 -2.90
C ALA A 47 31.73 7.81 -3.14
N ASN A 48 30.98 6.85 -2.58
CA ASN A 48 31.18 5.42 -2.78
C ASN A 48 30.19 4.81 -3.78
N ASP A 49 29.39 5.64 -4.46
CA ASP A 49 28.39 5.16 -5.42
C ASP A 49 29.06 4.56 -6.65
N ASN A 50 28.47 3.47 -7.15
CA ASN A 50 28.89 2.81 -8.38
C ASN A 50 27.63 2.57 -9.22
N PRO A 51 27.44 3.30 -10.33
CA PRO A 51 26.26 3.16 -11.17
C PRO A 51 26.03 1.75 -11.72
N GLU A 52 27.08 0.92 -11.80
CA GLU A 52 27.01 -0.48 -12.21
C GLU A 52 26.53 -1.43 -11.08
N LYS A 53 26.07 -0.90 -9.94
CA LYS A 53 25.57 -1.69 -8.82
C LYS A 53 24.29 -1.06 -8.24
N PRO A 54 23.30 -1.89 -7.87
CA PRO A 54 22.09 -1.40 -7.21
C PRO A 54 22.28 -1.08 -5.72
N PHE A 55 23.53 -0.87 -5.27
CA PHE A 55 23.87 -0.61 -3.88
C PHE A 55 25.17 0.16 -3.70
N ILE A 56 25.26 0.87 -2.59
CA ILE A 56 26.45 1.57 -2.09
C ILE A 56 26.95 0.87 -0.83
N ASN A 57 28.26 0.67 -0.70
CA ASN A 57 28.89 0.19 0.53
C ASN A 57 29.94 1.21 1.00
N ASP A 58 29.74 1.81 2.18
CA ASP A 58 30.61 2.85 2.77
C ASP A 58 31.52 2.31 3.91
N ASP A 59 31.91 1.04 3.82
CA ASP A 59 32.61 0.20 4.82
C ASP A 59 31.80 -0.13 6.08
N LYS A 60 30.84 0.72 6.46
CA LYS A 60 30.06 0.57 7.70
C LYS A 60 28.61 0.21 7.45
N HIS A 61 28.05 0.65 6.32
CA HIS A 61 26.66 0.49 5.98
C HIS A 61 26.50 0.12 4.52
N ILE A 62 25.39 -0.56 4.25
CA ILE A 62 24.93 -0.86 2.89
C ILE A 62 23.66 -0.05 2.65
N TYR A 63 23.62 0.62 1.51
CA TYR A 63 22.44 1.33 1.01
C TYR A 63 22.04 0.75 -0.32
N ILE A 64 20.75 0.71 -0.60
CA ILE A 64 20.15 0.07 -1.77
C ILE A 64 19.45 1.12 -2.61
N TRP A 65 19.73 1.13 -3.91
CA TRP A 65 18.98 1.91 -4.89
C TRP A 65 17.73 1.14 -5.29
N TYR A 66 16.56 1.75 -5.07
CA TYR A 66 15.25 1.16 -5.30
C TYR A 66 14.40 2.08 -6.15
N LEU A 67 13.94 1.62 -7.32
CA LEU A 67 12.98 2.31 -8.17
C LEU A 67 11.56 2.00 -7.70
N ALA A 68 10.91 2.99 -7.10
CA ALA A 68 9.48 2.95 -6.82
C ALA A 68 8.67 3.28 -8.09
N ILE A 69 7.64 2.46 -8.33
CA ILE A 69 6.77 2.53 -9.53
C ILE A 69 5.28 2.65 -9.19
N GLY A 70 4.94 2.49 -7.90
CA GLY A 70 3.57 2.41 -7.39
C GLY A 70 3.36 3.38 -6.22
N SER A 71 2.61 2.94 -5.21
CA SER A 71 2.33 3.79 -4.03
C SER A 71 3.58 4.28 -3.30
N MET A 72 4.71 3.59 -3.40
CA MET A 72 5.99 4.00 -2.79
C MET A 72 6.65 5.21 -3.47
N ILE A 73 6.19 5.65 -4.65
CA ILE A 73 6.58 6.97 -5.21
C ILE A 73 6.08 8.09 -4.31
N ASN A 74 4.97 7.87 -3.59
CA ASN A 74 4.38 8.88 -2.73
C ASN A 74 5.19 9.01 -1.41
N PRO A 75 5.73 10.20 -1.07
CA PRO A 75 6.56 10.38 0.12
C PRO A 75 5.79 10.14 1.43
N ILE A 76 4.47 10.32 1.42
CA ILE A 76 3.63 10.08 2.59
C ILE A 76 3.42 8.58 2.80
N SER A 77 3.16 7.84 1.72
CA SER A 77 3.06 6.38 1.79
C SER A 77 4.36 5.74 2.29
N LEU A 78 5.52 6.23 1.85
CA LEU A 78 6.82 5.79 2.37
C LEU A 78 6.92 6.04 3.88
N TYR A 79 6.66 7.28 4.31
CA TYR A 79 6.76 7.66 5.72
C TYR A 79 5.80 6.86 6.62
N LEU A 80 4.55 6.68 6.18
CA LEU A 80 3.55 5.92 6.94
C LEU A 80 3.90 4.43 7.04
N ARG A 81 4.75 3.92 6.15
CA ARG A 81 5.31 2.57 6.19
C ARG A 81 6.72 2.57 6.76
N ASP A 82 7.08 3.57 7.56
CA ASP A 82 8.35 3.67 8.28
C ASP A 82 9.60 3.59 7.38
N LEU A 83 9.46 4.02 6.12
CA LEU A 83 10.54 4.15 5.16
C LEU A 83 10.95 5.62 5.04
N THR A 84 12.25 5.89 5.18
CA THR A 84 12.84 7.22 5.08
C THR A 84 14.06 7.14 4.18
N PRO A 85 13.91 7.45 2.88
CA PRO A 85 15.03 7.53 1.97
C PRO A 85 16.07 8.56 2.38
N VAL A 86 17.33 8.22 2.11
CA VAL A 86 18.48 9.12 2.27
C VAL A 86 18.45 10.22 1.20
N ILE A 87 18.09 9.84 -0.03
CA ILE A 87 17.86 10.74 -1.16
C ILE A 87 16.82 10.11 -2.09
N SER A 88 16.17 10.93 -2.91
CA SER A 88 15.25 10.47 -3.95
C SER A 88 15.32 11.36 -5.18
N TYR A 89 15.16 10.77 -6.37
CA TYR A 89 15.17 11.51 -7.65
C TYR A 89 14.31 10.81 -8.72
N PRO A 90 13.75 11.55 -9.68
CA PRO A 90 12.96 10.97 -10.77
C PRO A 90 13.86 10.32 -11.82
N ALA A 91 13.40 9.22 -12.42
CA ALA A 91 14.13 8.50 -13.47
C ALA A 91 13.20 7.86 -14.51
N LYS A 92 13.78 7.42 -15.63
CA LYS A 92 13.17 6.66 -16.73
C LYS A 92 13.70 5.22 -16.66
N CYS A 93 12.84 4.24 -16.90
CA CYS A 93 13.19 2.83 -17.01
C CYS A 93 12.90 2.36 -18.45
N PRO A 94 13.91 2.27 -19.33
CA PRO A 94 13.73 1.81 -20.71
C PRO A 94 13.46 0.30 -20.79
N ASN A 95 12.88 -0.14 -21.91
CA ASN A 95 12.54 -1.53 -22.23
C ASN A 95 11.50 -2.17 -21.30
N TYR A 96 10.75 -1.34 -20.58
CA TYR A 96 9.67 -1.77 -19.71
C TYR A 96 8.51 -0.81 -19.82
N ARG A 97 7.31 -1.33 -19.58
CA ARG A 97 6.11 -0.54 -19.38
C ARG A 97 5.49 -0.80 -18.02
N LEU A 98 4.89 0.24 -17.46
CA LEU A 98 4.08 0.13 -16.25
C LEU A 98 2.74 -0.52 -16.61
N VAL A 99 2.39 -1.60 -15.91
CA VAL A 99 1.08 -2.24 -15.99
C VAL A 99 0.46 -2.31 -14.60
N PHE A 100 -0.83 -2.62 -14.53
CA PHE A 100 -1.52 -2.88 -13.28
C PHE A 100 -2.10 -4.28 -13.30
N ARG A 101 -2.05 -5.00 -12.19
CA ARG A 101 -2.52 -6.40 -12.07
C ARG A 101 -3.22 -6.61 -10.73
N ASP A 102 -3.90 -7.74 -10.59
CA ASP A 102 -4.70 -8.10 -9.41
C ASP A 102 -5.71 -7.01 -9.02
N CYS A 103 -5.63 -6.48 -7.81
CA CYS A 103 -6.45 -5.38 -7.31
C CYS A 103 -6.01 -4.00 -7.86
N GLY A 104 -5.49 -3.96 -9.09
CA GLY A 104 -5.03 -2.74 -9.74
C GLY A 104 -3.70 -2.21 -9.20
N MET A 105 -2.84 -3.09 -8.73
CA MET A 105 -1.53 -2.76 -8.18
C MET A 105 -0.47 -2.67 -9.28
N ALA A 106 0.51 -1.78 -9.09
CA ALA A 106 1.56 -1.54 -10.08
C ALA A 106 2.47 -2.77 -10.25
N ASP A 107 2.83 -3.07 -11.49
CA ASP A 107 3.79 -4.08 -11.91
C ASP A 107 4.53 -3.58 -13.17
N ILE A 108 5.63 -4.24 -13.55
CA ILE A 108 6.36 -3.96 -14.78
C ILE A 108 6.29 -5.13 -15.74
N GLN A 109 6.16 -4.83 -17.02
CA GLN A 109 6.25 -5.81 -18.10
C GLN A 109 7.37 -5.41 -19.04
N PHE A 110 8.25 -6.36 -19.37
CA PHE A 110 9.27 -6.12 -20.38
C PHE A 110 8.59 -5.81 -21.71
N CYS A 111 9.00 -4.71 -22.33
CA CYS A 111 8.49 -4.26 -23.60
C CYS A 111 9.56 -3.42 -24.26
N GLU A 112 10.20 -4.00 -25.27
CA GLU A 112 11.27 -3.33 -26.04
C GLU A 112 10.76 -2.00 -26.60
N ASP A 113 11.64 -0.99 -26.58
CA ASP A 113 11.38 0.38 -27.04
C ASP A 113 10.27 1.16 -26.30
N GLU A 114 9.69 0.61 -25.23
CA GLU A 114 8.84 1.36 -24.30
C GLU A 114 9.64 1.81 -23.06
N GLU A 115 9.16 2.86 -22.40
CA GLU A 115 9.68 3.29 -21.11
C GLU A 115 8.56 3.71 -20.16
N PHE A 116 8.83 3.59 -18.86
CA PHE A 116 8.01 4.22 -17.83
C PHE A 116 8.89 5.06 -16.90
N HIS A 117 8.27 5.97 -16.14
CA HIS A 117 8.97 6.85 -15.22
C HIS A 117 8.62 6.48 -13.78
N GLY A 118 9.58 6.61 -12.88
CA GLY A 118 9.40 6.35 -11.45
C GLY A 118 10.28 7.27 -10.61
N VAL A 119 10.41 6.92 -9.33
CA VAL A 119 11.29 7.63 -8.40
C VAL A 119 12.26 6.64 -7.79
N VAL A 120 13.55 6.94 -7.92
CA VAL A 120 14.62 6.17 -7.30
C VAL A 120 14.83 6.67 -5.88
N HIS A 121 14.84 5.75 -4.92
CA HIS A 121 15.11 6.01 -3.51
C HIS A 121 16.40 5.31 -3.08
N LEU A 122 17.23 5.98 -2.29
CA LEU A 122 18.35 5.35 -1.59
C LEU A 122 17.91 4.96 -0.18
N LEU A 123 17.77 3.66 0.09
CA LEU A 123 17.33 3.14 1.39
C LEU A 123 18.48 2.45 2.12
N PRO A 124 18.63 2.62 3.46
CA PRO A 124 19.48 1.75 4.24
C PRO A 124 19.03 0.28 4.12
N ILE A 125 19.97 -0.67 4.10
CA ILE A 125 19.65 -2.10 3.90
C ILE A 125 18.60 -2.65 4.88
N LYS A 126 18.59 -2.16 6.13
CA LYS A 126 17.57 -2.55 7.12
C LYS A 126 16.15 -2.18 6.70
N GLN A 127 15.97 -0.99 6.11
CA GLN A 127 14.68 -0.56 5.57
C GLN A 127 14.34 -1.35 4.29
N MET A 128 15.34 -1.71 3.49
CA MET A 128 15.12 -2.55 2.32
C MET A 128 14.61 -3.96 2.71
N PHE A 129 15.17 -4.57 3.75
CA PHE A 129 14.67 -5.86 4.27
C PHE A 129 13.26 -5.76 4.85
N TYR A 130 12.92 -4.63 5.46
CA TYR A 130 11.56 -4.39 5.91
C TYR A 130 10.61 -4.24 4.72
N LEU A 131 11.01 -3.51 3.68
CA LEU A 131 10.25 -3.39 2.44
C LEU A 131 10.05 -4.75 1.74
N ASP A 132 11.07 -5.63 1.74
CA ASP A 132 10.94 -7.00 1.23
C ASP A 132 9.82 -7.80 1.94
N GLN A 133 9.60 -7.55 3.24
CA GLN A 133 8.51 -8.19 4.00
C GLN A 133 7.13 -7.63 3.61
N LEU A 134 7.05 -6.33 3.31
CA LEU A 134 5.81 -5.70 2.86
C LEU A 134 5.43 -6.18 1.45
N GLU A 135 6.42 -6.31 0.56
CA GLU A 135 6.25 -6.65 -0.86
C GLU A 135 6.29 -8.17 -1.12
N HIS A 136 5.78 -8.99 -0.22
CA HIS A 136 5.81 -10.47 -0.29
C HIS A 136 5.19 -11.07 -1.57
N MET A 137 4.30 -10.33 -2.26
CA MET A 137 3.72 -10.73 -3.56
C MET A 137 4.63 -10.42 -4.76
N TYR A 138 5.77 -9.78 -4.53
CA TYR A 138 6.72 -9.35 -5.53
C TYR A 138 8.07 -10.01 -5.35
N LYS A 139 8.87 -9.98 -6.41
CA LYS A 139 10.31 -10.26 -6.39
C LYS A 139 11.08 -9.03 -6.82
N ARG A 140 12.25 -8.82 -6.23
CA ARG A 140 13.18 -7.82 -6.73
C ARG A 140 13.85 -8.34 -7.99
N ILE A 141 13.91 -7.47 -8.99
CA ILE A 141 14.77 -7.65 -10.16
C ILE A 141 15.66 -6.41 -10.29
N THR A 142 16.79 -6.55 -10.97
CA THR A 142 17.63 -5.43 -11.35
C THR A 142 17.17 -4.89 -12.69
N VAL A 143 17.10 -3.57 -12.82
CA VAL A 143 16.84 -2.88 -14.09
C VAL A 143 17.83 -1.74 -14.28
N ASP A 144 18.02 -1.36 -15.54
CA ASP A 144 18.69 -0.13 -15.94
C ASP A 144 17.71 1.03 -15.89
N ILE A 145 18.14 2.15 -15.32
CA ILE A 145 17.41 3.42 -15.37
C ILE A 145 18.31 4.52 -15.88
N ASN A 146 17.70 5.56 -16.44
CA ASN A 146 18.35 6.83 -16.75
C ASN A 146 17.70 7.92 -15.93
N ASP A 147 18.48 8.70 -15.18
CA ASP A 147 17.96 9.92 -14.58
C ASP A 147 17.68 10.99 -15.67
N TYR A 148 17.15 12.15 -15.28
CA TYR A 148 16.84 13.22 -16.24
C TYR A 148 18.06 14.05 -16.67
N GLN A 149 19.26 13.68 -16.19
CA GLN A 149 20.54 14.18 -16.68
C GLN A 149 21.20 13.14 -17.62
N GLU A 150 20.49 12.07 -17.97
CA GLU A 150 20.95 10.95 -18.80
C GLU A 150 22.10 10.14 -18.16
N CYS A 151 22.19 10.13 -16.83
CA CYS A 151 23.07 9.22 -16.10
C CYS A 151 22.39 7.85 -15.91
N SER A 152 23.04 6.80 -16.40
CA SER A 152 22.56 5.41 -16.30
C SER A 152 22.95 4.78 -14.97
N HIS A 153 22.03 4.13 -14.27
CA HIS A 153 22.26 3.43 -13.00
C HIS A 153 21.53 2.07 -12.99
N HIS A 154 22.15 1.06 -12.41
CA HIS A 154 21.48 -0.18 -12.02
C HIS A 154 20.74 0.02 -10.70
N VAL A 155 19.47 -0.38 -10.65
CA VAL A 155 18.62 -0.27 -9.45
C VAL A 155 17.77 -1.51 -9.27
N TYR A 156 17.29 -1.76 -8.05
CA TYR A 156 16.24 -2.76 -7.84
C TYR A 156 14.86 -2.19 -8.10
N VAL A 157 13.97 -3.02 -8.64
CA VAL A 157 12.53 -2.75 -8.77
C VAL A 157 11.75 -4.01 -8.39
N TYR A 158 10.56 -3.86 -7.84
CA TYR A 158 9.67 -4.99 -7.56
C TYR A 158 8.82 -5.33 -8.78
N LYS A 159 8.87 -6.60 -9.20
CA LYS A 159 7.99 -7.21 -10.21
C LYS A 159 7.12 -8.26 -9.54
N MET A 160 5.82 -8.28 -9.84
CA MET A 160 4.90 -9.26 -9.25
C MET A 160 5.34 -10.69 -9.55
N ASN A 161 5.10 -11.58 -8.58
CA ASN A 161 5.34 -13.00 -8.75
C ASN A 161 4.34 -13.60 -9.76
N LEU A 162 4.84 -14.52 -10.58
CA LEU A 162 4.04 -15.29 -11.52
C LEU A 162 3.08 -16.22 -10.77
N ILE A 163 1.95 -16.56 -11.40
CA ILE A 163 1.11 -17.67 -10.96
C ILE A 163 1.55 -18.89 -11.77
N GLY A 164 2.31 -19.79 -11.13
CA GLY A 164 3.02 -20.84 -11.84
C GLY A 164 4.08 -20.26 -12.78
N GLN A 165 3.84 -20.34 -14.09
CA GLN A 165 4.71 -19.77 -15.13
C GLN A 165 4.06 -18.60 -15.89
N GLU A 166 2.86 -18.20 -15.50
CA GLU A 166 2.07 -17.20 -16.23
C GLU A 166 2.07 -15.85 -15.50
N GLU A 167 2.05 -14.77 -16.27
CA GLU A 167 1.82 -13.43 -15.72
C GLU A 167 0.37 -13.28 -15.28
N ARG A 168 0.15 -12.59 -14.16
CA ARG A 168 -1.21 -12.30 -13.68
C ARG A 168 -1.97 -11.42 -14.69
N PRO A 169 -3.30 -11.54 -14.84
CA PRO A 169 -4.03 -10.71 -15.78
C PRO A 169 -3.84 -9.20 -15.54
N ILE A 170 -3.78 -8.43 -16.63
CA ILE A 170 -3.77 -6.96 -16.54
C ILE A 170 -5.14 -6.50 -16.04
N ASN A 171 -5.14 -5.57 -15.10
CA ASN A 171 -6.31 -4.91 -14.55
C ASN A 171 -6.11 -3.38 -14.57
N ILE A 172 -7.12 -2.64 -14.11
CA ILE A 172 -7.07 -1.18 -13.97
C ILE A 172 -6.88 -0.78 -12.50
N PRO A 173 -6.09 0.26 -12.19
CA PRO A 173 -5.90 0.74 -10.84
C PRO A 173 -7.17 1.40 -10.29
N SER A 174 -7.31 1.41 -8.96
CA SER A 174 -8.25 2.34 -8.33
C SER A 174 -7.79 3.78 -8.53
N GLU A 175 -8.74 4.70 -8.61
CA GLU A 175 -8.47 6.13 -8.72
C GLU A 175 -7.62 6.65 -7.55
N ARG A 176 -7.88 6.18 -6.33
CA ARG A 176 -7.04 6.47 -5.15
C ARG A 176 -5.59 6.06 -5.38
N TYR A 177 -5.37 4.84 -5.84
CA TYR A 177 -4.02 4.30 -6.04
C TYR A 177 -3.26 5.09 -7.11
N LEU A 178 -3.94 5.44 -8.21
CA LEU A 178 -3.33 6.26 -9.25
C LEU A 178 -3.05 7.69 -8.79
N ASP A 179 -3.92 8.29 -7.98
CA ASP A 179 -3.70 9.62 -7.38
C ASP A 179 -2.45 9.63 -6.49
N LEU A 180 -2.21 8.56 -5.72
CA LEU A 180 -0.97 8.43 -4.94
C LEU A 180 0.29 8.47 -5.83
N ILE A 181 0.28 7.72 -6.93
CA ILE A 181 1.38 7.67 -7.90
C ILE A 181 1.59 9.05 -8.51
N VAL A 182 0.53 9.66 -9.03
CA VAL A 182 0.57 10.98 -9.68
C VAL A 182 1.14 12.04 -8.73
N LYS A 183 0.66 12.11 -7.49
CA LYS A 183 1.17 13.09 -6.51
C LYS A 183 2.62 12.86 -6.13
N GLY A 184 3.04 11.60 -6.04
CA GLY A 184 4.45 11.26 -5.85
C GLY A 184 5.31 11.74 -7.02
N CYS A 185 4.86 11.47 -8.25
CA CYS A 185 5.52 11.92 -9.47
C CYS A 185 5.64 13.46 -9.51
N GLU A 186 4.58 14.18 -9.18
CA GLU A 186 4.59 15.64 -9.10
C GLU A 186 5.55 16.16 -8.02
N HIS A 187 5.53 15.55 -6.83
CA HIS A 187 6.39 15.92 -5.72
C HIS A 187 7.88 15.82 -6.07
N PHE A 188 8.26 14.75 -6.78
CA PHE A 188 9.66 14.50 -7.16
C PHE A 188 10.04 15.07 -8.53
N GLY A 189 9.14 15.78 -9.23
CA GLY A 189 9.45 16.41 -10.50
C GLY A 189 9.61 15.45 -11.67
N VAL A 190 8.86 14.34 -11.68
CA VAL A 190 8.74 13.44 -12.84
C VAL A 190 8.22 14.22 -14.06
N ASN A 191 8.61 13.79 -15.26
CA ASN A 191 8.28 14.45 -16.51
C ASN A 191 6.75 14.69 -16.65
N SER A 192 6.38 15.94 -16.98
CA SER A 192 4.99 16.38 -17.02
C SER A 192 4.16 15.70 -18.12
N VAL A 193 4.77 15.30 -19.23
CA VAL A 193 4.09 14.53 -20.29
C VAL A 193 3.69 13.16 -19.74
N TYR A 194 4.61 12.48 -19.03
CA TYR A 194 4.31 11.19 -18.39
C TYR A 194 3.21 11.32 -17.33
N ILE A 195 3.29 12.36 -16.47
CA ILE A 195 2.25 12.65 -15.47
C ILE A 195 0.89 12.87 -16.13
N ASN A 196 0.83 13.62 -17.24
CA ASN A 196 -0.40 13.87 -17.97
C ASN A 196 -1.00 12.59 -18.57
N ARG A 197 -0.16 11.68 -19.10
CA ARG A 197 -0.63 10.35 -19.55
C ARG A 197 -1.29 9.57 -18.40
N LEU A 198 -0.67 9.52 -17.22
CA LEU A 198 -1.30 8.92 -16.04
C LEU A 198 -2.62 9.63 -15.64
N LYS A 199 -2.67 10.96 -15.74
CA LYS A 199 -3.85 11.74 -15.36
C LYS A 199 -5.03 11.61 -16.33
N TYR A 200 -4.78 11.46 -17.61
CA TYR A 200 -5.82 11.62 -18.62
C TYR A 200 -6.01 10.39 -19.51
N GLU A 201 -5.02 9.52 -19.63
CA GLU A 201 -5.08 8.34 -20.52
C GLU A 201 -5.26 7.04 -19.73
N GLN A 202 -4.67 6.93 -18.54
CA GLN A 202 -4.77 5.71 -17.72
C GLN A 202 -6.20 5.50 -17.20
N PRO A 203 -6.88 4.38 -17.56
CA PRO A 203 -8.18 4.04 -17.02
C PRO A 203 -8.10 3.73 -15.52
N VAL A 204 -9.18 4.03 -14.79
CA VAL A 204 -9.28 3.83 -13.34
C VAL A 204 -10.64 3.27 -12.93
N ILE A 205 -10.66 2.56 -11.80
CA ILE A 205 -11.87 2.28 -11.03
C ILE A 205 -12.16 3.51 -10.17
N PRO A 206 -13.30 4.21 -10.34
CA PRO A 206 -13.63 5.39 -9.54
C PRO A 206 -13.61 5.09 -8.05
N ARG A 207 -13.21 6.05 -7.20
CA ARG A 207 -13.27 5.79 -5.75
C ARG A 207 -14.74 5.64 -5.31
N LYS A 208 -14.98 4.73 -4.37
CA LYS A 208 -16.25 4.63 -3.65
C LYS A 208 -16.46 5.91 -2.81
N LEU A 209 -17.70 6.37 -2.74
CA LEU A 209 -18.09 7.44 -1.81
C LEU A 209 -18.20 6.85 -0.39
N PRO A 210 -17.91 7.63 0.68
CA PRO A 210 -18.06 7.15 2.05
C PRO A 210 -19.43 6.55 2.37
N THR A 211 -20.49 7.11 1.79
CA THR A 211 -21.87 6.61 1.95
C THR A 211 -22.15 5.27 1.26
N THR A 212 -21.20 4.79 0.45
CA THR A 212 -21.27 3.51 -0.27
C THR A 212 -20.29 2.47 0.27
N TYR A 213 -19.55 2.82 1.32
CA TYR A 213 -18.67 1.86 2.00
C TYR A 213 -19.49 0.75 2.64
N GLU A 214 -19.06 -0.48 2.40
CA GLU A 214 -19.61 -1.68 2.99
C GLU A 214 -19.16 -1.77 4.45
N THR A 215 -20.03 -2.28 5.31
CA THR A 215 -19.74 -2.52 6.71
C THR A 215 -19.85 -4.00 7.03
N ILE A 216 -19.01 -4.48 7.93
CA ILE A 216 -19.11 -5.80 8.56
C ILE A 216 -20.46 -5.87 9.29
N ASN A 217 -21.27 -6.84 8.88
CA ASN A 217 -22.62 -7.07 9.38
C ASN A 217 -22.64 -8.15 10.46
N ASN A 218 -23.83 -8.42 11.04
CA ASN A 218 -24.08 -9.51 11.98
C ASN A 218 -23.20 -9.48 13.26
N ILE A 219 -22.73 -8.29 13.66
CA ILE A 219 -22.02 -8.10 14.92
C ILE A 219 -23.03 -8.17 16.08
N PRO A 220 -22.83 -9.03 17.10
CA PRO A 220 -23.65 -9.03 18.30
C PRO A 220 -23.59 -7.66 19.00
N ASP A 221 -24.75 -7.07 19.29
CA ASP A 221 -24.84 -5.72 19.87
C ASP A 221 -24.73 -5.69 21.41
N ASP A 222 -24.86 -6.85 22.05
CA ASP A 222 -24.85 -7.04 23.51
C ASP A 222 -23.56 -7.71 24.03
N ILE A 223 -22.63 -8.08 23.14
CA ILE A 223 -21.36 -8.73 23.49
C ILE A 223 -20.21 -7.76 23.33
N TYR A 224 -19.51 -7.50 24.43
CA TYR A 224 -18.36 -6.60 24.46
C TYR A 224 -17.13 -7.27 25.08
N TYR A 225 -15.96 -6.95 24.54
CA TYR A 225 -14.67 -7.48 24.96
C TYR A 225 -13.70 -6.34 25.28
N THR A 226 -12.81 -6.54 26.24
CA THR A 226 -11.76 -5.56 26.53
C THR A 226 -10.57 -5.71 25.58
N ASP A 227 -9.67 -4.73 25.55
CA ASP A 227 -8.40 -4.84 24.83
C ASP A 227 -7.55 -6.02 25.35
N GLU A 228 -7.65 -6.32 26.66
CA GLU A 228 -6.97 -7.47 27.27
C GLU A 228 -7.54 -8.80 26.77
N ASP A 229 -8.85 -8.87 26.51
CA ASP A 229 -9.46 -10.05 25.92
C ASP A 229 -9.01 -10.22 24.48
N LEU A 230 -9.05 -9.15 23.67
CA LEU A 230 -8.56 -9.20 22.29
C LEU A 230 -7.10 -9.66 22.22
N LEU A 231 -6.23 -9.19 23.11
CA LEU A 231 -4.80 -9.54 23.14
C LEU A 231 -4.53 -11.03 23.44
N LYS A 232 -5.41 -11.70 24.21
CA LYS A 232 -5.32 -13.16 24.47
C LYS A 232 -5.50 -13.97 23.19
N HIS A 233 -6.34 -13.48 22.28
CA HIS A 233 -6.69 -14.10 21.00
C HIS A 233 -5.68 -13.78 19.88
N ASN A 234 -4.38 -13.91 20.18
CA ASN A 234 -3.29 -13.60 19.24
C ASN A 234 -2.80 -14.82 18.42
N GLY A 235 -3.51 -15.95 18.48
CA GLY A 235 -3.21 -17.17 17.72
C GLY A 235 -1.93 -17.92 18.14
N LYS A 236 -1.24 -17.51 19.23
CA LYS A 236 -0.06 -18.25 19.75
C LYS A 236 -0.42 -19.35 20.72
N ASP A 237 -1.50 -19.16 21.47
CA ASP A 237 -2.03 -20.17 22.39
C ASP A 237 -3.10 -20.98 21.66
N PRO A 238 -2.96 -22.31 21.52
CA PRO A 238 -3.94 -23.13 20.82
C PRO A 238 -5.33 -23.16 21.49
N ILE A 239 -5.45 -22.69 22.73
CA ILE A 239 -6.73 -22.56 23.43
C ILE A 239 -7.54 -21.38 22.88
N PHE A 240 -6.87 -20.31 22.44
CA PHE A 240 -7.52 -19.09 21.97
C PHE A 240 -7.48 -19.01 20.45
N SER A 241 -8.65 -18.87 19.83
CA SER A 241 -8.77 -18.57 18.40
C SER A 241 -8.13 -17.22 18.05
N LEU A 242 -7.72 -17.05 16.79
CA LEU A 242 -7.16 -15.79 16.30
C LEU A 242 -8.28 -14.76 16.14
N TRP A 243 -8.17 -13.63 16.83
CA TRP A 243 -9.07 -12.49 16.67
C TRP A 243 -8.34 -11.27 16.10
N ILE A 244 -9.11 -10.44 15.41
CA ILE A 244 -8.74 -9.05 15.09
C ILE A 244 -9.94 -8.15 15.42
N SER A 245 -9.68 -6.85 15.62
CA SER A 245 -10.74 -5.85 15.61
C SER A 245 -10.58 -4.88 14.45
N VAL A 246 -11.67 -4.60 13.76
CA VAL A 246 -11.75 -3.63 12.68
C VAL A 246 -12.84 -2.63 13.05
N ASN A 247 -12.46 -1.38 13.25
CA ASN A 247 -13.37 -0.30 13.64
C ASN A 247 -14.20 -0.66 14.89
N GLY A 248 -13.55 -1.29 15.87
CA GLY A 248 -14.18 -1.74 17.12
C GLY A 248 -15.08 -2.97 16.98
N LYS A 249 -15.18 -3.58 15.79
CA LYS A 249 -15.90 -4.85 15.55
C LYS A 249 -14.90 -5.99 15.64
N ILE A 250 -15.19 -7.01 16.44
CA ILE A 250 -14.27 -8.14 16.64
C ILE A 250 -14.67 -9.29 15.73
N LEU A 251 -13.68 -9.78 14.99
CA LEU A 251 -13.78 -10.92 14.09
C LEU A 251 -12.91 -12.05 14.61
N GLU A 252 -13.49 -13.24 14.69
CA GLU A 252 -12.81 -14.48 15.00
C GLU A 252 -12.53 -15.26 13.72
N TYR A 253 -11.30 -15.74 13.55
CA TYR A 253 -10.95 -16.65 12.47
C TYR A 253 -11.56 -18.05 12.72
N THR A 254 -12.34 -18.56 11.76
CA THR A 254 -13.07 -19.84 11.91
C THR A 254 -12.25 -21.06 11.51
N GLY A 255 -11.06 -20.86 10.91
CA GLY A 255 -10.15 -21.92 10.50
C GLY A 255 -9.86 -21.90 9.00
N LEU A 256 -8.90 -22.72 8.58
CA LEU A 256 -8.62 -22.94 7.17
C LEU A 256 -9.69 -23.86 6.56
N PRO A 257 -10.03 -23.69 5.26
CA PRO A 257 -10.81 -24.69 4.56
C PRO A 257 -10.04 -26.02 4.45
N SER A 258 -10.69 -27.06 3.94
CA SER A 258 -9.99 -28.31 3.62
C SER A 258 -8.90 -28.10 2.57
N ASN A 259 -7.85 -28.94 2.60
CA ASN A 259 -6.67 -28.80 1.72
C ASN A 259 -7.02 -28.92 0.22
N ASP A 260 -8.16 -29.53 -0.12
CA ASP A 260 -8.68 -29.67 -1.48
C ASP A 260 -9.56 -28.48 -1.93
N HIS A 261 -9.85 -27.54 -1.02
CA HIS A 261 -10.60 -26.33 -1.35
C HIS A 261 -9.75 -25.38 -2.22
N PRO A 262 -10.33 -24.79 -3.30
CA PRO A 262 -9.58 -23.93 -4.22
C PRO A 262 -8.93 -22.70 -3.56
N ASP A 263 -9.49 -22.22 -2.45
CA ASP A 263 -8.96 -21.06 -1.71
C ASP A 263 -7.96 -21.41 -0.61
N TYR A 264 -7.63 -22.69 -0.38
CA TYR A 264 -6.81 -23.10 0.76
C TYR A 264 -5.48 -22.34 0.88
N GLU A 265 -4.70 -22.29 -0.20
CA GLU A 265 -3.40 -21.60 -0.18
C GLU A 265 -3.54 -20.08 0.00
N ASN A 266 -4.57 -19.47 -0.60
CA ASN A 266 -4.84 -18.04 -0.42
C ASN A 266 -5.22 -17.73 1.03
N GLN A 267 -6.08 -18.54 1.64
CA GLN A 267 -6.48 -18.38 3.04
C GLN A 267 -5.35 -18.67 4.01
N LYS A 268 -4.49 -19.65 3.70
CA LYS A 268 -3.29 -19.93 4.48
C LYS A 268 -2.33 -18.75 4.49
N GLN A 269 -2.04 -18.18 3.32
CA GLN A 269 -1.19 -16.98 3.23
C GLN A 269 -1.81 -15.78 3.94
N PHE A 270 -3.12 -15.56 3.78
CA PHE A 270 -3.84 -14.49 4.47
C PHE A 270 -3.83 -14.69 5.99
N TYR A 271 -4.05 -15.91 6.47
CA TYR A 271 -3.94 -16.27 7.89
C TYR A 271 -2.55 -16.00 8.43
N GLU A 272 -1.49 -16.44 7.76
CA GLU A 272 -0.09 -16.19 8.16
C GLU A 272 0.23 -14.69 8.22
N PHE A 273 -0.28 -13.92 7.26
CA PHE A 273 -0.15 -12.47 7.24
C PHE A 273 -0.87 -11.80 8.42
N VAL A 274 -2.13 -12.14 8.67
CA VAL A 274 -2.90 -11.60 9.80
C VAL A 274 -2.27 -12.02 11.13
N LEU A 275 -1.83 -13.27 11.25
CA LEU A 275 -1.17 -13.80 12.44
C LEU A 275 0.11 -13.01 12.78
N SER A 276 0.90 -12.68 11.76
CA SER A 276 2.18 -11.96 11.95
C SER A 276 2.02 -10.46 12.22
N HIS A 277 0.98 -9.82 11.69
CA HIS A 277 0.86 -8.36 11.73
C HIS A 277 -0.25 -7.84 12.64
N PHE A 278 -1.34 -8.59 12.79
CA PHE A 278 -2.63 -8.07 13.29
C PHE A 278 -3.23 -8.87 14.44
N ALA A 279 -2.70 -10.06 14.73
CA ALA A 279 -3.25 -10.95 15.74
C ALA A 279 -3.46 -10.30 17.10
N GLY A 280 -4.70 -10.36 17.58
CA GLY A 280 -5.12 -9.80 18.87
C GLY A 280 -5.01 -8.28 18.95
N ARG A 281 -5.27 -7.56 17.85
CA ARG A 281 -5.18 -6.09 17.77
C ARG A 281 -6.36 -5.45 17.04
N GLU A 282 -6.60 -4.18 17.34
CA GLU A 282 -7.39 -3.29 16.49
C GLU A 282 -6.53 -2.84 15.29
N VAL A 283 -7.00 -3.09 14.07
CA VAL A 283 -6.19 -2.95 12.85
C VAL A 283 -6.51 -1.70 12.03
N THR A 284 -7.55 -0.93 12.39
CA THR A 284 -7.99 0.24 11.60
C THR A 284 -6.87 1.23 11.35
N HIS A 285 -6.06 1.54 12.36
CA HIS A 285 -4.93 2.48 12.22
C HIS A 285 -3.88 1.93 11.27
N ALA A 286 -3.48 0.67 11.45
CA ALA A 286 -2.49 0.01 10.61
C ALA A 286 -2.95 -0.04 9.13
N ILE A 287 -4.22 -0.36 8.89
CA ILE A 287 -4.82 -0.34 7.54
C ILE A 287 -4.84 1.08 6.98
N SER A 288 -5.24 2.08 7.76
CA SER A 288 -5.29 3.48 7.31
C SER A 288 -3.90 4.03 6.95
N LYS A 289 -2.86 3.60 7.66
CA LYS A 289 -1.46 3.91 7.31
C LYS A 289 -1.02 3.19 6.03
N ALA A 290 -1.28 1.88 5.94
CA ALA A 290 -0.88 1.06 4.80
C ALA A 290 -1.61 1.46 3.51
N TRP A 291 -2.85 1.94 3.63
CA TRP A 291 -3.75 2.30 2.55
C TRP A 291 -4.13 3.78 2.57
N TYR A 292 -3.13 4.62 2.78
CA TYR A 292 -3.27 6.07 2.78
C TYR A 292 -4.23 6.59 1.70
N GLU A 293 -5.19 7.41 2.11
CA GLU A 293 -6.16 8.09 1.26
C GLU A 293 -5.91 9.61 1.34
N PRO A 294 -5.36 10.21 0.28
CA PRO A 294 -5.08 11.65 0.23
C PRO A 294 -6.30 12.55 0.47
N MET A 295 -7.52 12.04 0.32
CA MET A 295 -8.74 12.81 0.61
C MET A 295 -8.95 13.10 2.10
N TYR A 296 -8.26 12.39 3.00
CA TYR A 296 -8.46 12.52 4.44
C TYR A 296 -7.22 13.08 5.15
N LYS A 297 -7.37 13.42 6.43
CA LYS A 297 -6.26 13.89 7.27
C LYS A 297 -5.21 12.77 7.44
N LEU A 298 -3.93 13.12 7.55
CA LEU A 298 -2.86 12.15 7.77
C LEU A 298 -3.07 11.35 9.07
N PRO A 299 -3.17 10.00 9.03
CA PRO A 299 -3.41 9.18 10.22
C PRO A 299 -2.11 8.82 10.95
N LEU A 300 -1.50 9.78 11.66
CA LEU A 300 -0.24 9.52 12.37
C LEU A 300 -0.46 8.73 13.65
N ASP A 301 -1.50 9.11 14.39
CA ASP A 301 -1.87 8.53 15.68
C ASP A 301 -3.35 8.09 15.68
N ASP A 302 -3.78 7.28 16.64
CA ASP A 302 -5.17 6.74 16.71
C ASP A 302 -6.25 7.83 16.80
N ASP A 303 -5.88 9.01 17.30
CA ASP A 303 -6.75 10.18 17.42
C ASP A 303 -6.84 10.99 16.12
N ASP A 304 -6.01 10.69 15.11
CA ASP A 304 -6.12 11.29 13.78
C ASP A 304 -7.13 10.57 12.88
N LEU A 305 -7.58 9.38 13.28
CA LEU A 305 -8.55 8.58 12.53
C LEU A 305 -9.96 9.18 12.62
N CYS A 306 -10.36 9.91 11.57
CA CYS A 306 -11.75 10.30 11.34
C CYS A 306 -12.64 9.11 10.95
N ASP A 307 -13.95 9.33 10.94
CA ASP A 307 -14.95 8.31 10.62
C ASP A 307 -14.78 7.76 9.20
N GLU A 308 -14.33 8.58 8.26
CA GLU A 308 -14.05 8.14 6.89
C GLU A 308 -12.86 7.18 6.79
N HIS A 309 -11.82 7.34 7.62
CA HIS A 309 -10.74 6.35 7.69
C HIS A 309 -11.24 5.02 8.21
N ARG A 310 -12.05 5.08 9.27
CA ARG A 310 -12.62 3.91 9.94
C ARG A 310 -13.52 3.13 8.99
N ALA A 311 -14.41 3.84 8.30
CA ALA A 311 -15.31 3.25 7.32
C ALA A 311 -14.56 2.73 6.08
N LEU A 312 -13.52 3.44 5.61
CA LEU A 312 -12.68 2.95 4.50
C LEU A 312 -11.93 1.68 4.90
N ALA A 313 -11.28 1.65 6.06
CA ALA A 313 -10.57 0.46 6.53
C ALA A 313 -11.51 -0.75 6.65
N GLU A 314 -12.73 -0.52 7.12
CA GLU A 314 -13.76 -1.54 7.19
C GLU A 314 -14.21 -2.03 5.81
N ASP A 315 -14.49 -1.12 4.85
CA ASP A 315 -14.84 -1.49 3.46
C ASP A 315 -13.74 -2.31 2.79
N MET A 316 -12.48 -1.95 3.04
CA MET A 316 -11.32 -2.70 2.56
C MET A 316 -11.27 -4.11 3.14
N CYS A 317 -11.50 -4.24 4.45
CA CYS A 317 -11.61 -5.53 5.12
C CYS A 317 -12.73 -6.40 4.52
N VAL A 318 -13.90 -5.82 4.26
CA VAL A 318 -15.02 -6.51 3.57
C VAL A 318 -14.58 -6.97 2.18
N SER A 319 -13.87 -6.13 1.42
CA SER A 319 -13.38 -6.48 0.09
C SER A 319 -12.36 -7.62 0.08
N TRP A 320 -11.65 -7.84 1.20
CA TRP A 320 -10.72 -8.95 1.41
C TRP A 320 -11.41 -10.26 1.83
N GLY A 321 -12.74 -10.28 1.94
CA GLY A 321 -13.51 -11.48 2.31
C GLY A 321 -13.76 -11.64 3.80
N LEU A 322 -13.59 -10.58 4.61
CA LEU A 322 -13.87 -10.62 6.04
C LEU A 322 -15.38 -10.57 6.39
N ASP A 323 -16.29 -10.40 5.41
CA ASP A 323 -17.75 -10.44 5.62
C ASP A 323 -18.44 -11.51 4.77
N ASN A 324 -19.44 -12.15 5.39
CA ASN A 324 -20.25 -13.26 4.86
C ASN A 324 -21.42 -12.79 3.96
N SER A 325 -21.67 -11.48 3.86
CA SER A 325 -22.87 -10.97 3.16
C SER A 325 -22.85 -11.16 1.64
N ARG A 326 -21.70 -11.48 1.04
CA ARG A 326 -21.57 -11.78 -0.39
C ARG A 326 -21.97 -13.24 -0.65
N LYS A 327 -23.16 -13.40 -1.25
CA LYS A 327 -24.00 -14.60 -1.39
C LYS A 327 -23.36 -15.94 -1.82
N ASN A 328 -22.07 -16.02 -2.19
CA ASN A 328 -21.45 -17.23 -2.72
C ASN A 328 -20.11 -17.62 -2.10
N ASN A 329 -19.56 -16.87 -1.14
CA ASN A 329 -18.27 -17.22 -0.52
C ASN A 329 -18.44 -17.52 0.96
N GLU A 330 -17.92 -18.67 1.41
CA GLU A 330 -17.71 -18.93 2.83
C GLU A 330 -16.71 -17.90 3.37
N SER A 331 -17.09 -17.08 4.36
CA SER A 331 -16.09 -16.28 5.08
C SER A 331 -15.44 -17.13 6.15
N TYR A 332 -14.12 -17.04 6.22
CA TYR A 332 -13.31 -17.65 7.26
C TYR A 332 -13.25 -16.78 8.53
N TRP A 333 -14.15 -15.79 8.62
CA TRP A 333 -14.22 -14.83 9.72
C TRP A 333 -15.66 -14.73 10.24
N ARG A 334 -15.78 -14.80 11.56
CA ARG A 334 -17.04 -14.72 12.28
C ARG A 334 -17.07 -13.46 13.15
N PRO A 335 -18.04 -12.57 12.94
CA PRO A 335 -18.38 -11.52 13.90
C PRO A 335 -18.69 -12.11 15.28
N VAL A 336 -17.97 -11.70 16.34
CA VAL A 336 -18.18 -12.24 17.71
C VAL A 336 -18.57 -11.20 18.75
N GLY A 337 -18.36 -9.91 18.48
CA GLY A 337 -18.78 -8.84 19.37
C GLY A 337 -18.08 -7.53 19.06
N ARG A 338 -18.04 -6.63 20.05
CA ARG A 338 -17.45 -5.31 19.93
C ARG A 338 -16.34 -5.10 20.96
N LEU A 339 -15.36 -4.27 20.63
CA LEU A 339 -14.46 -3.76 21.65
C LEU A 339 -15.23 -2.80 22.57
N CYS A 340 -15.05 -2.98 23.88
CA CYS A 340 -15.35 -2.01 24.92
C CYS A 340 -14.50 -0.76 24.64
N GLN A 341 -14.98 0.12 23.77
CA GLN A 341 -14.38 1.43 23.64
C GLN A 341 -14.53 2.09 25.01
N THR A 342 -13.42 2.23 25.73
CA THR A 342 -13.44 3.01 26.96
C THR A 342 -14.06 4.35 26.58
N LEU A 343 -15.09 4.78 27.30
CA LEU A 343 -15.84 6.04 27.13
C LEU A 343 -14.95 7.30 27.29
N LYS A 344 -13.67 7.24 26.94
CA LYS A 344 -12.76 8.38 26.80
C LYS A 344 -13.16 9.30 25.65
N ARG A 345 -14.10 8.92 24.77
CA ARG A 345 -14.45 9.70 23.56
C ARG A 345 -15.76 10.50 23.62
N SER A 346 -16.45 10.54 24.76
CA SER A 346 -17.57 11.47 25.00
C SER A 346 -17.13 12.68 25.84
N ARG A 347 -16.22 13.49 25.28
CA ARG A 347 -16.04 14.90 25.66
C ARG A 347 -15.82 15.73 24.40
N LEU A 348 -16.89 15.92 23.65
CA LEU A 348 -17.11 17.10 22.80
C LEU A 348 -18.49 17.66 23.14
#